data_AF-A0A520ELV9-F1
#
_entry.id   AF-A0A520ELV9-F1
#
_cell.length_a   1.000
_cell.length_b   1.000
_cell.length_c   1.000
_cell.angle_alpha   90.00
_cell.angle_beta   90.00
_cell.angle_gamma   90.00
#
_symmetry.space_group_name_H-M   'P 1'
#
loop_
_entity.id
_entity.type
_entity.pdbx_description
1 polymer ?
#
loop_
_entity_poly.entity_id
_entity_poly.type
_entity_poly.pdbx_seq_one_letter_code
_entity_poly.pdbx_strand_id
1 'polypeptide(L)'
;MAESALALTELGAVFFVLGLLARLAGRIGVSPIPFYLLGGLAFGNGGFVNLGGIDEFSEIASEIGVILLLLLLGLEYTATELVTGLRRSWMAGLVDIVLNFAPGAVVALLLGWGGVGALVMGGVTYISSSGIIAKVLT
;
A
#
# COMPACT_ATOMS: atom_id res chain seq x y z
N MET A 1 -21.97 -21.57 14.95
CA MET A 1 -20.98 -22.57 14.45
C MET A 1 -20.86 -22.55 12.94
N ALA A 2 -21.96 -22.70 12.17
CA ALA A 2 -21.90 -22.65 10.70
C ALA A 2 -21.38 -21.30 10.14
N GLU A 3 -21.80 -20.19 10.74
CA GLU A 3 -21.40 -18.83 10.33
C GLU A 3 -19.90 -18.56 10.55
N SER A 4 -19.35 -18.95 11.71
CA SER A 4 -17.91 -18.84 11.98
C SER A 4 -17.07 -19.73 11.06
N ALA A 5 -17.55 -20.92 10.73
CA ALA A 5 -16.87 -21.81 9.77
C ALA A 5 -16.87 -21.23 8.36
N LEU A 6 -17.97 -20.59 7.94
CA LEU A 6 -18.09 -19.93 6.65
C LEU A 6 -17.13 -18.74 6.55
N ALA A 7 -17.11 -17.85 7.56
CA ALA A 7 -16.18 -16.72 7.61
C ALA A 7 -14.70 -17.14 7.57
N LEU A 8 -14.32 -18.19 8.32
CA LEU A 8 -12.95 -18.73 8.28
C LEU A 8 -12.59 -19.34 6.92
N THR A 9 -13.57 -19.95 6.24
CA THR A 9 -13.38 -20.52 4.90
C THR A 9 -13.20 -19.42 3.86
N GLU A 10 -13.99 -18.35 3.92
CA GLU A 10 -13.86 -17.17 3.05
C GLU A 10 -12.51 -16.48 3.26
N LEU A 11 -12.10 -16.25 4.51
CA LEU A 11 -10.80 -15.68 4.83
C LEU A 11 -9.65 -16.56 4.31
N GLY A 12 -9.76 -17.89 4.48
CA GLY A 12 -8.80 -18.85 3.93
C GLY A 12 -8.73 -18.81 2.40
N ALA A 13 -9.88 -18.70 1.73
CA ALA A 13 -9.95 -18.56 0.28
C ALA A 13 -9.31 -17.25 -0.20
N VAL A 14 -9.57 -16.14 0.48
CA VAL A 14 -8.95 -14.84 0.18
C VAL A 14 -7.43 -14.92 0.31
N PHE A 15 -6.91 -15.42 1.44
CA PHE A 15 -5.46 -15.57 1.63
C PHE A 15 -4.83 -16.54 0.62
N PHE A 16 -5.53 -17.61 0.25
CA PHE A 16 -5.06 -18.54 -0.77
C PHE A 16 -4.93 -17.87 -2.14
N VAL A 17 -5.95 -17.11 -2.57
CA VAL A 17 -5.93 -16.37 -3.84
C VAL A 17 -4.83 -15.31 -3.82
N LEU A 18 -4.73 -14.51 -2.76
CA LEU A 18 -3.66 -13.52 -2.61
C LEU A 18 -2.27 -14.17 -2.64
N GLY A 19 -2.09 -15.30 -1.96
CA GLY A 19 -0.85 -16.07 -1.98
C GLY A 19 -0.50 -16.61 -3.37
N LEU A 20 -1.49 -17.06 -4.14
CA LEU A 20 -1.30 -17.51 -5.51
C LEU A 20 -0.87 -16.36 -6.44
N LEU A 21 -1.53 -15.19 -6.31
CA LEU A 21 -1.16 -13.97 -7.02
C LEU A 21 0.26 -13.52 -6.66
N ALA A 22 0.63 -13.57 -5.38
CA ALA A 22 1.98 -13.25 -4.91
C ALA A 22 3.02 -14.18 -5.53
N ARG A 23 2.74 -15.48 -5.58
CA ARG A 23 3.61 -16.49 -6.20
C ARG A 23 3.74 -16.25 -7.70
N LEU A 24 2.66 -15.91 -8.38
CA LEU A 24 2.69 -15.60 -9.81
C LEU A 24 3.52 -14.34 -10.08
N ALA A 25 3.30 -13.27 -9.30
CA ALA A 25 4.05 -12.03 -9.38
C ALA A 25 5.56 -12.27 -9.19
N GLY A 26 5.92 -13.07 -8.18
CA GLY A 26 7.30 -13.48 -7.92
C GLY A 26 7.93 -14.26 -9.09
N ARG A 27 7.15 -15.07 -9.82
CA ARG A 27 7.66 -15.79 -11.01
C ARG A 27 7.96 -14.88 -12.19
N ILE A 28 7.20 -13.82 -12.36
CA ILE A 28 7.39 -12.85 -13.45
C ILE A 28 8.30 -11.67 -13.04
N GLY A 29 8.82 -11.66 -11.81
CA GLY A 29 9.74 -10.64 -11.32
C GLY A 29 9.09 -9.30 -11.01
N VAL A 30 7.78 -9.26 -10.74
CA VAL A 30 7.05 -8.02 -10.39
C VAL A 30 6.52 -8.08 -8.96
N SER A 31 6.27 -6.91 -8.38
CA SER A 31 5.60 -6.82 -7.07
C SER A 31 4.20 -7.46 -7.13
N PRO A 32 3.74 -8.15 -6.06
CA PRO A 32 2.34 -8.63 -5.96
C PRO A 32 1.28 -7.53 -5.95
N ILE A 33 1.65 -6.30 -5.58
CA ILE A 33 0.72 -5.19 -5.31
C ILE A 33 -0.20 -4.86 -6.50
N PRO A 34 0.28 -4.74 -7.76
CA PRO A 34 -0.60 -4.48 -8.90
C PRO A 34 -1.68 -5.55 -9.07
N PHE A 35 -1.38 -6.82 -8.79
CA PHE A 35 -2.39 -7.88 -8.86
C PHE A 35 -3.44 -7.75 -7.76
N TYR A 36 -3.04 -7.35 -6.56
CA TYR A 36 -3.98 -7.08 -5.47
C TYR A 36 -4.89 -5.90 -5.80
N LEU A 37 -4.35 -4.83 -6.39
CA LEU A 37 -5.13 -3.67 -6.83
C LEU A 37 -6.10 -4.02 -7.95
N LEU A 38 -5.68 -4.83 -8.93
CA LEU A 38 -6.57 -5.33 -9.97
C LEU A 38 -7.70 -6.20 -9.41
N GLY A 39 -7.39 -7.05 -8.42
CA GLY A 39 -8.41 -7.78 -7.67
C GLY A 39 -9.40 -6.84 -6.98
N GLY A 40 -8.90 -5.87 -6.22
CA GLY A 40 -9.73 -4.87 -5.55
C GLY A 40 -10.61 -4.08 -6.52
N LEU A 41 -10.10 -3.69 -7.69
CA LEU A 41 -10.87 -3.02 -8.73
C LEU A 41 -11.93 -3.93 -9.37
N ALA A 42 -11.60 -5.21 -9.58
CA ALA A 42 -12.52 -6.17 -10.19
C ALA A 42 -13.68 -6.57 -9.26
N PHE A 43 -13.43 -6.60 -7.95
CA PHE A 43 -14.39 -7.05 -6.94
C PHE A 43 -14.99 -5.92 -6.07
N GLY A 44 -14.48 -4.69 -6.20
CA GLY A 44 -14.93 -3.53 -5.46
C GLY A 44 -16.13 -2.82 -6.11
N ASN A 45 -16.49 -1.66 -5.55
CA ASN A 45 -17.60 -0.84 -6.03
C ASN A 45 -17.40 -0.40 -7.49
N GLY A 46 -18.28 -0.86 -8.38
CA GLY A 46 -18.19 -0.62 -9.83
C GLY A 46 -17.36 -1.64 -10.62
N GLY A 47 -16.89 -2.71 -9.98
CA GLY A 47 -16.17 -3.82 -10.61
C GLY A 47 -17.06 -4.81 -11.37
N PHE A 48 -16.46 -5.91 -11.83
CA PHE A 48 -17.15 -6.97 -12.58
C PHE A 48 -18.09 -7.80 -11.72
N VAL A 49 -17.77 -7.97 -10.44
CA VAL A 49 -18.53 -8.78 -9.48
C VAL A 49 -18.74 -7.95 -8.22
N ASN A 50 -20.00 -7.69 -7.87
CA ASN A 50 -20.34 -6.95 -6.66
C ASN A 50 -20.38 -7.90 -5.45
N LEU A 51 -19.38 -7.80 -4.58
CA LEU A 51 -19.31 -8.54 -3.33
C LEU A 51 -20.09 -7.80 -2.23
N GLY A 52 -21.42 -7.89 -2.26
CA GLY A 52 -22.26 -7.29 -1.22
C GLY A 52 -21.96 -7.87 0.17
N GLY A 53 -21.70 -7.00 1.15
CA GLY A 53 -21.48 -7.37 2.56
C GLY A 53 -20.02 -7.48 3.01
N ILE A 54 -19.04 -7.27 2.13
CA ILE A 54 -17.61 -7.32 2.47
C ILE A 54 -17.07 -5.96 2.92
N ASP A 55 -17.75 -4.85 2.61
CA ASP A 55 -17.23 -3.49 2.84
C ASP A 55 -16.85 -3.24 4.31
N GLU A 56 -17.74 -3.53 5.25
CA GLU A 56 -17.51 -3.30 6.69
C GLU A 56 -16.40 -4.20 7.24
N PHE A 57 -16.33 -5.46 6.80
CA PHE A 57 -15.23 -6.35 7.16
C PHE A 57 -13.90 -5.90 6.57
N SER A 58 -13.89 -5.47 5.30
CA SER A 58 -12.69 -5.03 4.59
C SER A 58 -12.12 -3.74 5.18
N GLU A 59 -12.97 -2.80 5.60
CA GLU A 59 -12.56 -1.57 6.27
C GLU A 59 -11.81 -1.92 7.57
N ILE A 60 -12.44 -2.68 8.46
CA ILE A 60 -11.84 -3.13 9.72
C ILE A 60 -10.55 -3.93 9.48
N ALA A 61 -10.58 -4.87 8.53
CA ALA A 61 -9.42 -5.69 8.21
C ALA A 61 -8.25 -4.85 7.67
N SER A 62 -8.54 -3.83 6.85
CA SER A 62 -7.53 -2.91 6.33
C SER A 62 -6.90 -2.05 7.42
N GLU A 63 -7.69 -1.54 8.36
CA GLU A 63 -7.20 -0.74 9.49
C GLU A 63 -6.29 -1.59 10.40
N ILE A 64 -6.73 -2.80 10.75
CA ILE A 64 -5.93 -3.75 11.52
C ILE A 64 -4.63 -4.08 10.78
N GLY A 65 -4.72 -4.33 9.46
CA GLY A 65 -3.55 -4.57 8.62
C GLY A 65 -2.54 -3.43 8.69
N VAL A 66 -2.99 -2.18 8.52
CA VAL A 66 -2.13 -0.99 8.61
C VAL A 66 -1.51 -0.87 10.01
N ILE A 67 -2.29 -1.05 11.07
CA ILE A 67 -1.78 -0.98 12.45
C ILE A 67 -0.69 -2.05 12.69
N LEU A 68 -0.92 -3.29 12.26
CA LEU A 68 0.04 -4.38 12.41
C LEU A 68 1.29 -4.15 11.57
N LEU A 69 1.16 -3.61 10.35
CA LEU A 69 2.28 -3.22 9.51
C LEU A 69 3.14 -2.13 10.19
N LEU A 70 2.51 -1.10 10.74
CA LEU A 70 3.21 -0.02 11.47
C LEU A 70 3.86 -0.54 12.76
N LEU A 71 3.20 -1.47 13.46
CA LEU A 71 3.77 -2.14 14.64
C LEU A 71 5.01 -2.94 14.27
N LEU A 72 4.94 -3.77 13.23
CA LEU A 72 6.08 -4.55 12.73
C LEU A 72 7.25 -3.64 12.34
N LEU A 73 6.98 -2.51 11.66
CA LEU A 73 8.00 -1.53 11.32
C LEU A 73 8.69 -0.96 12.56
N GLY A 74 7.92 -0.66 13.62
CA GLY A 74 8.45 -0.18 14.89
C GLY A 74 9.25 -1.24 15.66
N LEU A 75 9.01 -2.53 15.40
CA LEU A 75 9.80 -3.64 15.97
C LEU A 75 11.06 -3.94 15.16
N GLU A 76 11.05 -3.69 13.85
CA GLU A 76 12.16 -3.93 12.94
C GLU A 76 13.30 -2.90 13.10
N TYR A 77 12.97 -1.66 13.48
CA TYR A 77 13.94 -0.56 13.62
C TYR A 77 13.96 0.04 15.03
N THR A 78 15.16 0.15 15.61
CA THR A 78 15.34 0.92 16.84
C THR A 78 15.34 2.42 16.56
N ALA A 79 14.94 3.24 17.55
CA ALA A 79 14.97 4.70 17.42
C ALA A 79 16.37 5.23 17.05
N THR A 80 17.42 4.60 17.57
CA THR A 80 18.81 4.96 17.27
C THR A 80 19.17 4.70 15.81
N GLU A 81 18.79 3.54 15.25
CA GLU A 81 19.02 3.24 13.84
C GLU A 81 18.29 4.21 12.91
N LEU A 82 17.05 4.57 13.26
CA LEU A 82 16.25 5.51 12.50
C LEU A 82 16.92 6.90 12.46
N VAL A 83 17.31 7.44 13.62
CA VAL A 83 17.94 8.78 13.70
C VAL A 83 19.30 8.80 13.01
N THR A 84 20.12 7.75 13.18
CA THR A 84 21.46 7.69 12.59
C THR A 84 21.38 7.53 11.06
N GLY A 85 20.44 6.72 10.57
CA GLY A 85 20.13 6.57 9.15
C GLY A 85 19.63 7.87 8.51
N LEU A 86 18.69 8.56 9.18
CA LEU A 86 18.18 9.87 8.72
C LEU A 86 19.28 10.92 8.61
N ARG A 87 20.17 11.01 9.61
CA ARG A 87 21.28 11.97 9.59
C ARG A 87 22.25 11.71 8.45
N ARG A 88 22.52 10.44 8.15
CA ARG A 88 23.43 10.03 7.07
C ARG A 88 22.83 10.26 5.68
N SER A 89 21.51 10.15 5.55
CA SER A 89 20.79 10.17 4.28
C SER A 89 19.91 11.42 4.08
N TRP A 90 20.10 12.48 4.87
CA TRP A 90 19.25 13.69 4.81
C TRP A 90 19.14 14.30 3.41
N MET A 91 20.26 14.41 2.68
CA MET A 91 20.24 14.93 1.31
C MET A 91 19.45 14.03 0.36
N ALA A 92 19.58 12.71 0.51
CA ALA A 92 18.80 11.76 -0.28
C ALA A 92 17.31 11.87 0.04
N GLY A 93 16.95 12.04 1.32
CA GLY A 93 15.57 12.26 1.75
C GLY A 93 14.96 13.54 1.17
N LEU A 94 15.72 14.65 1.11
CA LEU A 94 15.22 15.90 0.52
C LEU A 94 14.98 15.75 -0.99
N VAL A 95 15.91 15.10 -1.70
CA VAL A 95 15.76 14.83 -3.14
C VAL A 95 14.55 13.92 -3.39
N ASP A 96 14.38 12.88 -2.57
CA ASP A 96 13.24 11.97 -2.63
C ASP A 96 11.92 12.71 -2.39
N ILE A 97 11.85 13.59 -1.39
CA ILE A 97 10.69 14.45 -1.15
C ILE A 97 10.34 15.25 -2.40
N VAL A 98 11.29 16.00 -2.95
CA VAL A 98 11.01 16.92 -4.07
C VAL A 98 10.61 16.14 -5.33
N LEU A 99 11.33 15.06 -5.65
CA LEU A 99 11.07 14.29 -6.87
C LEU A 99 9.74 13.52 -6.82
N ASN A 100 9.32 13.03 -5.64
CA ASN A 100 8.06 12.31 -5.52
C ASN A 100 6.86 13.24 -5.28
N PHE A 101 7.04 14.34 -4.54
CA PHE A 101 5.96 15.30 -4.27
C PHE A 101 5.62 16.16 -5.48
N ALA A 102 6.63 16.69 -6.17
CA ALA A 102 6.42 17.71 -7.20
C ALA A 102 5.54 17.24 -8.37
N PRO A 103 5.71 16.02 -8.95
CA PRO A 103 4.85 15.57 -10.04
C PRO A 103 3.37 15.49 -9.63
N GLY A 104 3.06 14.95 -8.44
CA GLY A 104 1.69 14.86 -7.95
C GLY A 104 1.05 16.23 -7.71
N ALA A 105 1.81 17.16 -7.12
CA ALA A 105 1.37 18.54 -6.90
C ALA A 105 1.13 19.28 -8.22
N VAL A 106 2.04 19.15 -9.20
CA VAL A 106 1.90 19.74 -10.54
C VAL A 106 0.65 19.22 -11.25
N VAL A 107 0.42 17.90 -11.24
CA VAL A 107 -0.78 17.31 -11.86
C VAL A 107 -2.05 17.86 -11.23
N ALA A 108 -2.13 17.94 -9.91
CA ALA A 108 -3.30 18.49 -9.22
C ALA A 108 -3.53 19.99 -9.53
N LEU A 109 -2.46 20.78 -9.67
CA LEU A 109 -2.57 22.18 -10.12
C LEU A 109 -3.07 22.27 -11.57
N LEU A 110 -2.53 21.43 -12.46
CA LEU A 110 -2.97 21.37 -13.87
C LEU A 110 -4.44 20.96 -14.00
N LEU A 111 -4.92 20.08 -13.12
CA LEU A 111 -6.33 19.67 -13.05
C LEU A 111 -7.22 20.71 -12.34
N GLY A 112 -6.66 21.81 -11.85
CA GLY A 112 -7.42 22.90 -11.23
C GLY A 112 -7.89 22.62 -9.81
N TRP A 113 -7.29 21.67 -9.09
CA TRP A 113 -7.70 21.29 -7.73
C TRP A 113 -7.25 22.29 -6.64
N GLY A 114 -6.60 23.39 -7.05
CA GLY A 114 -6.12 24.45 -6.19
C GLY A 114 -4.93 24.04 -5.32
N GLY A 115 -4.50 24.95 -4.43
CA GLY A 115 -3.32 24.74 -3.57
C GLY A 115 -3.50 23.59 -2.57
N VAL A 116 -4.70 23.41 -2.03
CA VAL A 116 -5.01 22.31 -1.10
C VAL A 116 -4.96 20.96 -1.82
N GLY A 117 -5.58 20.85 -2.99
CA GLY A 117 -5.53 19.63 -3.80
C GLY A 117 -4.12 19.26 -4.23
N ALA A 118 -3.30 20.27 -4.58
CA ALA A 118 -1.89 20.07 -4.88
C ALA A 118 -1.08 19.55 -3.69
N LEU A 119 -1.33 20.08 -2.50
CA LEU A 119 -0.67 19.61 -1.29
C LEU A 119 -1.07 18.18 -0.94
N VAL A 120 -2.36 17.84 -1.07
CA VAL A 120 -2.86 16.48 -0.81
C VAL A 120 -2.28 15.49 -1.83
N MET A 121 -2.36 15.79 -3.12
CA MET A 121 -1.83 14.89 -4.16
C MET A 121 -0.32 14.73 -4.10
N GLY A 122 0.41 15.82 -3.88
CA GLY A 122 1.85 15.74 -3.65
C GLY A 122 2.18 14.90 -2.41
N GLY A 123 1.38 15.01 -1.35
CA GLY A 123 1.54 14.19 -0.14
C GLY A 123 1.30 12.70 -0.39
N VAL A 124 0.30 12.35 -1.21
CA VAL A 124 0.03 10.96 -1.61
C VAL A 124 1.17 10.41 -2.46
N THR A 125 1.69 11.18 -3.43
CA THR A 125 2.77 10.71 -4.30
C THR A 125 4.14 10.72 -3.64
N TYR A 126 4.32 11.51 -2.58
CA TYR A 126 5.56 11.58 -1.81
C TYR A 126 5.94 10.23 -1.16
N ILE A 127 4.96 9.48 -0.66
CA ILE A 127 5.27 8.26 0.12
C ILE A 127 5.85 7.17 -0.80
N SER A 128 7.07 6.77 -0.45
CA SER A 128 7.81 5.72 -1.15
C SER A 128 8.02 4.50 -0.25
N SER A 129 7.89 3.29 -0.83
CA SER A 129 8.12 2.04 -0.11
C SER A 129 9.58 1.60 -0.25
N SER A 130 10.36 1.77 0.82
CA SER A 130 11.78 1.38 0.89
C SER A 130 12.00 -0.10 0.56
N GLY A 131 11.09 -0.99 0.96
CA GLY A 131 11.17 -2.43 0.70
C GLY A 131 10.95 -2.80 -0.78
N ILE A 132 10.15 -2.05 -1.53
CA ILE A 132 9.98 -2.25 -2.98
C ILE A 132 11.20 -1.73 -3.72
N ILE A 133 11.68 -0.53 -3.37
CA ILE A 133 12.87 0.07 -3.99
C ILE A 133 14.10 -0.82 -3.78
N ALA A 134 14.32 -1.32 -2.56
CA ALA A 134 15.43 -2.21 -2.27
C ALA A 134 15.42 -3.45 -3.18
N LYS A 135 14.26 -4.09 -3.37
CA LYS A 135 14.10 -5.26 -4.26
C LYS A 135 14.30 -4.98 -5.76
N VAL A 136 14.18 -3.73 -6.20
CA VAL A 136 14.42 -3.36 -7.61
C VAL A 136 15.91 -3.04 -7.84
N LEU A 137 16.61 -2.57 -6.80
CA LEU A 137 18.02 -2.20 -6.87
C LEU A 137 18.98 -3.38 -6.59
N THR A 138 18.50 -4.45 -5.95
CA THR A 138 19.25 -5.69 -5.68
C THR A 138 18.76 -6.83 -6.55
#